data_AF-A0A7C5B7B8-F1
#
_entry.id   AF-A0A7C5B7B8-F1
#
_cell.length_a   1.000
_cell.length_b   1.000
_cell.length_c   1.000
_cell.angle_alpha   90.00
_cell.angle_beta   90.00
_cell.angle_gamma   90.00
#
_symmetry.space_group_name_H-M   'P 1'
#
loop_
_entity.id
_entity.type
_entity.pdbx_description
1 polymer ?
#
loop_
_entity_poly.entity_id
_entity_poly.type
_entity_poly.pdbx_seq_one_letter_code
_entity_poly.pdbx_strand_id
1 'polypeptide(L)'
;MRILGEGAGFSFYKLENAQDVDNLTIEGFEYFKGFGMLDYASSFKAWLRRFPRPVLIVALRNRKEVVAWVYIEEWETTAIDGNPGYVLRSIETLPELRGRKIGMRLLMLGLSETVGYMLTKPMNPRAHNFFKKAGFKDETEFKSVPFDLSKHSGYMILTIPRKKVILEMMQKYFDRLY
;
A
#
# COMPACT_ATOMS: atom_id res chain seq x y z
N MET A 1 4.55 -6.70 15.79
CA MET A 1 5.06 -6.16 14.51
C MET A 1 6.06 -7.12 13.92
N ARG A 2 6.01 -7.34 12.59
CA ARG A 2 6.90 -8.24 11.85
C ARG A 2 7.76 -7.45 10.88
N ILE A 3 9.08 -7.61 10.92
CA ILE A 3 9.98 -7.01 9.94
C ILE A 3 9.78 -7.67 8.56
N LEU A 4 9.78 -6.88 7.50
CA LEU A 4 9.65 -7.38 6.12
C LEU A 4 10.91 -7.10 5.29
N GLY A 5 11.64 -6.03 5.60
CA GLY A 5 12.82 -5.66 4.83
C GLY A 5 13.53 -4.44 5.38
N GLU A 6 14.75 -4.24 4.88
CA GLU A 6 15.61 -3.10 5.18
C GLU A 6 16.19 -2.58 3.86
N GLY A 7 16.29 -1.26 3.72
CA GLY A 7 16.79 -0.65 2.50
C GLY A 7 16.86 0.86 2.55
N ALA A 8 17.95 1.42 2.01
CA ALA A 8 18.14 2.87 1.86
C ALA A 8 18.02 3.65 3.19
N GLY A 9 18.48 3.05 4.29
CA GLY A 9 18.45 3.65 5.64
C GLY A 9 17.11 3.55 6.37
N PHE A 10 16.16 2.73 5.88
CA PHE A 10 14.87 2.50 6.51
C PHE A 10 14.63 1.01 6.76
N SER A 11 13.86 0.71 7.81
CA SER A 11 13.35 -0.63 8.11
C SER A 11 11.84 -0.66 7.90
N PHE A 12 11.34 -1.72 7.28
CA PHE A 12 9.93 -1.85 6.90
C PHE A 12 9.26 -2.94 7.73
N TYR A 13 8.12 -2.61 8.34
CA TYR A 13 7.41 -3.49 9.27
C TYR A 13 5.95 -3.62 8.88
N LYS A 14 5.42 -4.84 8.92
CA LYS A 14 3.98 -5.10 9.00
C LYS A 14 3.53 -4.91 10.44
N LEU A 15 2.55 -4.04 10.64
CA LEU A 15 1.86 -3.93 11.91
C LEU A 15 0.82 -5.04 11.98
N GLU A 16 0.83 -5.78 13.07
CA GLU A 16 -0.06 -6.92 13.26
C GLU A 16 -1.13 -6.59 14.27
N ASN A 17 -0.80 -5.89 15.35
CA ASN A 17 -1.74 -5.59 16.44
C ASN A 17 -1.80 -4.10 16.73
N ALA A 18 -2.93 -3.62 17.26
CA ALA A 18 -3.11 -2.21 17.60
C ALA A 18 -2.03 -1.69 18.57
N GLN A 19 -1.52 -2.54 19.46
CA GLN A 19 -0.44 -2.23 20.40
C GLN A 19 0.92 -1.98 19.71
N ASP A 20 1.11 -2.45 18.47
CA ASP A 20 2.32 -2.15 17.71
C ASP A 20 2.44 -0.64 17.45
N VAL A 21 1.31 0.07 17.38
CA VAL A 21 1.25 1.51 17.13
C VAL A 21 1.71 2.31 18.35
N ASP A 22 1.55 1.79 19.57
CA ASP A 22 1.89 2.50 20.82
C ASP A 22 3.38 2.80 20.95
N ASN A 23 4.23 2.07 20.23
CA ASN A 23 5.68 2.21 20.25
C ASN A 23 6.24 3.12 19.13
N LEU A 24 5.35 3.68 18.30
CA LEU A 24 5.70 4.44 17.11
C LEU A 24 5.45 5.94 17.29
N THR A 25 6.31 6.75 16.68
CA THR A 25 6.10 8.19 16.53
C THR A 25 5.52 8.45 15.15
N ILE A 26 4.31 8.99 15.08
CA ILE A 26 3.58 9.21 13.82
C ILE A 26 3.23 10.70 13.70
N GLU A 27 4.12 11.45 13.07
CA GLU A 27 4.02 12.91 12.95
C GLU A 27 4.37 13.35 11.52
N GLY A 28 4.02 14.58 11.14
CA GLY A 28 4.35 15.15 9.83
C GLY A 28 3.48 14.71 8.64
N PHE A 29 2.55 13.76 8.83
CA PHE A 29 1.56 13.41 7.82
C PHE A 29 0.33 14.32 7.89
N GLU A 30 -0.11 14.80 6.73
CA GLU A 30 -1.24 15.73 6.62
C GLU A 30 -2.20 15.39 5.48
N TYR A 31 -1.78 14.61 4.48
CA TYR A 31 -2.55 14.47 3.25
C TYR A 31 -3.93 13.86 3.52
N PHE A 32 -4.00 12.78 4.32
CA PHE A 32 -5.27 12.11 4.61
C PHE A 32 -6.10 12.82 5.70
N LYS A 33 -5.55 13.81 6.41
CA LYS A 33 -6.35 14.67 7.31
C LYS A 33 -7.43 15.42 6.52
N GLY A 34 -7.09 15.88 5.32
CA GLY A 34 -8.05 16.50 4.39
C GLY A 34 -9.15 15.56 3.89
N PHE A 35 -9.04 14.25 4.17
CA PHE A 35 -10.01 13.22 3.79
C PHE A 35 -10.65 12.54 5.02
N GLY A 36 -10.62 13.20 6.18
CA GLY A 36 -11.31 12.76 7.40
C GLY A 36 -10.46 11.94 8.37
N MET A 37 -9.17 11.74 8.11
CA MET A 37 -8.25 11.07 9.04
C MET A 37 -7.79 12.06 10.11
N LEU A 38 -8.49 12.13 11.24
CA LEU A 38 -8.22 13.13 12.29
C LEU A 38 -6.87 12.88 13.00
N ASP A 39 -6.60 11.62 13.35
CA ASP A 39 -5.38 11.21 14.04
C ASP A 39 -4.85 9.90 13.45
N TYR A 40 -3.58 9.90 13.03
CA TYR A 40 -3.02 8.77 12.32
C TYR A 40 -2.88 7.53 13.20
N ALA A 41 -2.41 7.70 14.44
CA ALA A 41 -2.25 6.59 15.37
C ALA A 41 -3.58 5.92 15.69
N SER A 42 -4.63 6.70 15.97
CA SER A 42 -5.97 6.21 16.25
C SER A 42 -6.57 5.47 15.06
N SER A 43 -6.44 6.00 13.84
CA SER A 43 -6.91 5.32 12.64
C SER A 43 -6.15 4.01 12.38
N PHE A 44 -4.83 3.98 12.54
CA PHE A 44 -4.05 2.74 12.38
C PHE A 44 -4.52 1.67 13.36
N LYS A 45 -4.70 2.03 14.64
CA LYS A 45 -5.25 1.14 15.67
C LYS A 45 -6.66 0.66 15.31
N ALA A 46 -7.52 1.53 14.80
CA ALA A 46 -8.87 1.16 14.39
C ALA A 46 -8.85 0.16 13.22
N TRP A 47 -8.03 0.41 12.20
CA TRP A 47 -7.88 -0.48 11.05
C TRP A 47 -7.34 -1.86 11.44
N LEU A 48 -6.35 -1.92 12.33
CA LEU A 48 -5.79 -3.19 12.81
C LEU A 48 -6.78 -4.05 13.61
N ARG A 49 -7.93 -3.51 14.02
CA ARG A 49 -9.02 -4.25 14.67
C ARG A 49 -10.07 -4.80 13.69
N ARG A 50 -10.01 -4.46 12.41
CA ARG A 50 -10.98 -4.91 11.39
C ARG A 50 -10.74 -6.38 11.01
N PHE A 51 -11.82 -7.04 10.57
CA PHE A 51 -11.79 -8.37 9.98
C PHE A 51 -12.50 -8.35 8.61
N PRO A 52 -11.95 -8.97 7.55
CA PRO A 52 -10.63 -9.62 7.48
C PRO A 52 -9.47 -8.67 7.85
N ARG A 53 -8.38 -9.22 8.39
CA ARG A 53 -7.28 -8.38 8.90
C ARG A 53 -6.59 -7.67 7.74
N PRO A 54 -6.51 -6.34 7.73
CA PRO A 54 -5.88 -5.61 6.65
C PRO A 54 -4.35 -5.72 6.69
N VAL A 55 -3.70 -5.36 5.60
CA VAL A 55 -2.25 -5.19 5.51
C VAL A 55 -1.93 -3.73 5.78
N LEU A 56 -1.29 -3.46 6.92
CA LEU A 56 -0.74 -2.16 7.27
C LEU A 56 0.77 -2.28 7.42
N ILE A 57 1.51 -1.61 6.53
CA ILE A 57 2.98 -1.64 6.53
C ILE A 57 3.50 -0.23 6.73
N VAL A 58 4.51 -0.07 7.57
CA VAL A 58 5.19 1.20 7.86
C VAL A 58 6.66 1.10 7.49
N ALA A 59 7.22 2.22 7.01
CA ALA A 59 8.66 2.43 6.93
C ALA A 59 9.10 3.28 8.12
N LEU A 60 10.12 2.80 8.83
CA LEU A 60 10.62 3.42 10.05
C LEU A 60 12.01 4.02 9.84
N ARG A 61 12.21 5.23 10.37
CA ARG A 61 13.52 5.83 10.62
C ARG A 61 13.84 5.71 12.11
N ASN A 62 15.10 5.44 12.46
CA ASN A 62 15.56 5.30 13.85
C ASN A 62 14.70 4.33 14.69
N ARG A 63 14.18 3.27 14.05
CA ARG A 63 13.34 2.20 14.64
C ARG A 63 11.96 2.60 15.19
N LYS A 64 11.62 3.88 15.30
CA LYS A 64 10.34 4.32 15.90
C LYS A 64 9.56 5.33 15.07
N GLU A 65 10.25 6.16 14.29
CA GLU A 65 9.61 7.24 13.55
C GLU A 65 9.02 6.71 12.25
N VAL A 66 7.70 6.78 12.11
CA VAL A 66 7.00 6.40 10.88
C VAL A 66 7.21 7.48 9.85
N VAL A 67 7.85 7.13 8.74
CA VAL A 67 8.18 8.08 7.66
C VAL A 67 7.43 7.82 6.36
N ALA A 68 6.84 6.64 6.24
CA ALA A 68 5.92 6.29 5.17
C ALA A 68 5.06 5.10 5.61
N TRP A 69 3.91 4.91 4.97
CA TRP A 69 3.02 3.79 5.27
C TRP A 69 2.12 3.44 4.09
N VAL A 70 1.58 2.22 4.10
CA VAL A 70 0.58 1.74 3.15
C VAL A 70 -0.48 0.92 3.87
N TYR A 71 -1.74 1.12 3.49
CA TYR A 71 -2.90 0.41 4.00
C TYR A 71 -3.64 -0.27 2.83
N ILE A 72 -3.79 -1.58 2.94
CA ILE A 72 -4.44 -2.44 1.97
C ILE A 72 -5.48 -3.31 2.69
N GLU A 73 -6.64 -3.49 2.08
CA GLU A 73 -7.67 -4.40 2.55
C GLU A 73 -8.19 -5.29 1.42
N GLU A 74 -8.94 -6.32 1.77
CA GLU A 74 -9.60 -7.19 0.79
C GLU A 74 -10.69 -6.39 0.04
N TRP A 75 -10.82 -6.64 -1.25
CA TRP A 75 -11.90 -6.09 -2.05
C TRP A 75 -13.18 -6.90 -1.81
N GLU A 76 -14.33 -6.23 -1.87
CA GLU A 76 -15.63 -6.83 -1.53
C GLU A 76 -16.05 -7.99 -2.43
N THR A 77 -15.55 -8.04 -3.67
CA THR A 77 -15.91 -9.05 -4.67
C THR A 77 -14.67 -9.71 -5.27
N THR A 78 -14.84 -10.93 -5.76
CA THR A 78 -13.83 -11.61 -6.57
C THR A 78 -13.85 -11.07 -8.00
N ALA A 79 -12.73 -11.20 -8.70
CA ALA A 79 -12.66 -10.97 -10.13
C ALA A 79 -13.51 -11.98 -10.91
N ILE A 80 -13.79 -11.68 -12.18
CA ILE A 80 -14.57 -12.54 -13.10
C ILE A 80 -13.94 -13.94 -13.25
N ASP A 81 -12.62 -14.05 -13.11
CA ASP A 81 -11.89 -15.32 -13.17
C ASP A 81 -11.81 -16.06 -11.82
N GLY A 82 -12.53 -15.57 -10.79
CA GLY A 82 -12.58 -16.13 -9.45
C GLY A 82 -11.42 -15.74 -8.53
N ASN A 83 -10.40 -15.01 -9.00
CA ASN A 83 -9.30 -14.58 -8.15
C ASN A 83 -9.74 -13.47 -7.19
N PRO A 84 -9.16 -13.40 -5.96
CA PRO A 84 -9.47 -12.33 -5.02
C PRO A 84 -8.94 -10.98 -5.52
N GLY A 85 -9.65 -9.91 -5.14
CA GLY A 85 -9.18 -8.53 -5.27
C GLY A 85 -8.68 -8.00 -3.92
N TYR A 86 -7.69 -7.14 -3.96
CA TYR A 86 -7.24 -6.35 -2.82
C TYR A 86 -7.21 -4.89 -3.22
N VAL A 87 -7.46 -3.98 -2.29
CA VAL A 87 -7.46 -2.55 -2.56
C VAL A 87 -6.44 -1.84 -1.70
N LEU A 88 -5.49 -1.18 -2.35
CA LEU A 88 -4.62 -0.19 -1.74
C LEU A 88 -5.44 1.08 -1.55
N ARG A 89 -5.89 1.29 -0.31
CA ARG A 89 -6.71 2.44 0.08
C ARG A 89 -5.88 3.70 0.28
N SER A 90 -4.69 3.54 0.84
CA SER A 90 -3.84 4.67 1.17
C SER A 90 -2.37 4.29 1.11
N ILE A 91 -1.55 5.19 0.59
CA ILE A 91 -0.10 5.15 0.66
C ILE A 91 0.41 6.58 0.81
N GLU A 92 1.29 6.80 1.78
CA GLU A 92 1.84 8.13 2.04
C GLU A 92 3.32 8.02 2.39
N THR A 93 4.07 9.08 2.07
CA THR A 93 5.47 9.26 2.45
C THR A 93 5.63 10.71 2.85
N LEU A 94 6.36 10.95 3.94
CA LEU A 94 6.64 12.29 4.43
C LEU A 94 7.22 13.17 3.30
N PRO A 95 6.79 14.45 3.19
CA PRO A 95 7.14 15.31 2.06
C PRO A 95 8.63 15.37 1.74
N GLU A 96 9.48 15.47 2.76
CA GLU A 96 10.93 15.59 2.67
C GLU A 96 11.65 14.31 2.22
N LEU A 97 10.95 13.18 2.21
CA LEU A 97 11.47 11.88 1.75
C LEU A 97 10.92 11.43 0.40
N ARG A 98 10.08 12.26 -0.22
CA ARG A 98 9.59 11.99 -1.59
C ARG A 98 10.76 11.93 -2.56
N GLY A 99 10.63 11.09 -3.59
CA GLY A 99 11.72 10.82 -4.56
C GLY A 99 12.74 9.78 -4.09
N ARG A 100 12.78 9.39 -2.82
CA ARG A 100 13.70 8.35 -2.30
C ARG A 100 13.23 6.90 -2.51
N LYS A 101 12.23 6.70 -3.38
CA LYS A 101 11.61 5.40 -3.72
C LYS A 101 11.01 4.63 -2.52
N ILE A 102 10.76 5.27 -1.37
CA ILE A 102 10.16 4.61 -0.18
C ILE A 102 8.75 4.11 -0.50
N GLY A 103 7.91 4.93 -1.14
CA GLY A 103 6.57 4.51 -1.58
C GLY A 103 6.59 3.31 -2.54
N MET A 104 7.60 3.21 -3.42
CA MET A 104 7.74 2.03 -4.30
C MET A 104 8.09 0.77 -3.49
N ARG A 105 8.97 0.89 -2.48
CA ARG A 105 9.28 -0.22 -1.56
C ARG A 105 8.05 -0.68 -0.80
N LEU A 106 7.27 0.26 -0.26
CA LEU A 106 6.00 -0.07 0.42
C LEU A 106 5.00 -0.73 -0.52
N LEU A 107 4.87 -0.24 -1.75
CA LEU A 107 4.01 -0.87 -2.75
C LEU A 107 4.44 -2.32 -3.00
N MET A 108 5.74 -2.58 -3.22
CA MET A 108 6.26 -3.94 -3.43
C MET A 108 5.95 -4.87 -2.25
N LEU A 109 6.18 -4.41 -1.01
CA LEU A 109 5.88 -5.18 0.20
C LEU A 109 4.37 -5.41 0.38
N GLY A 110 3.54 -4.41 0.08
CA GLY A 110 2.09 -4.57 0.11
C GLY A 110 1.59 -5.57 -0.94
N LEU A 111 2.23 -5.59 -2.11
CA LEU A 111 1.95 -6.58 -3.14
C LEU A 111 2.40 -7.99 -2.72
N SER A 112 3.53 -8.16 -2.03
CA SER A 112 3.99 -9.49 -1.58
C SER A 112 3.07 -10.10 -0.52
N GLU A 113 2.35 -9.27 0.23
CA GLU A 113 1.39 -9.71 1.26
C GLU A 113 0.01 -10.08 0.72
N THR A 114 -0.20 -10.02 -0.59
CA THR A 114 -1.50 -10.31 -1.22
C THR A 114 -1.30 -11.30 -2.37
N VAL A 115 -2.31 -12.12 -2.70
CA VAL A 115 -2.16 -13.15 -3.75
C VAL A 115 -2.78 -12.74 -5.09
N GLY A 116 -3.87 -11.96 -5.06
CA GLY A 116 -4.67 -11.64 -6.24
C GLY A 116 -4.36 -10.28 -6.87
N TYR A 117 -5.38 -9.74 -7.54
CA TYR A 117 -5.34 -8.42 -8.16
C TYR A 117 -5.16 -7.32 -7.11
N MET A 118 -4.56 -6.20 -7.51
CA MET A 118 -4.50 -5.00 -6.67
C MET A 118 -5.25 -3.86 -7.35
N LEU A 119 -6.21 -3.29 -6.65
CA LEU A 119 -6.97 -2.11 -7.04
C LEU A 119 -6.44 -0.89 -6.26
N THR A 120 -6.57 0.29 -6.84
CA THR A 120 -6.28 1.55 -6.15
C THR A 120 -7.07 2.69 -6.78
N LYS A 121 -7.47 3.68 -5.99
CA LYS A 121 -8.04 4.92 -6.50
C LYS A 121 -7.04 6.06 -6.32
N PRO A 122 -6.34 6.48 -7.38
CA PRO A 122 -5.42 7.62 -7.27
C PRO A 122 -6.19 8.91 -6.95
N MET A 123 -5.80 9.56 -5.86
CA MET A 123 -6.48 10.77 -5.37
C MET A 123 -6.00 12.07 -6.02
N ASN A 124 -4.93 12.02 -6.81
CA ASN A 124 -4.37 13.17 -7.52
C ASN A 124 -3.49 12.72 -8.71
N PRO A 125 -3.14 13.64 -9.65
CA PRO A 125 -2.33 13.30 -10.82
C PRO A 125 -0.94 12.73 -10.50
N ARG A 126 -0.32 13.10 -9.37
CA ARG A 126 0.99 12.53 -8.97
C ARG A 126 0.84 11.07 -8.54
N ALA A 127 -0.22 10.75 -7.79
CA ALA A 127 -0.55 9.38 -7.40
C ALA A 127 -0.91 8.53 -8.62
N HIS A 128 -1.71 9.05 -9.56
CA HIS A 128 -2.03 8.38 -10.82
C HIS A 128 -0.75 8.02 -11.58
N ASN A 129 0.14 8.99 -11.80
CA ASN A 129 1.43 8.75 -12.45
C ASN A 129 2.32 7.74 -11.71
N PHE A 130 2.32 7.75 -10.38
CA PHE A 130 3.03 6.76 -9.57
C PHE A 130 2.53 5.34 -9.86
N PHE A 131 1.21 5.12 -9.82
CA PHE A 131 0.61 3.81 -10.08
C PHE A 131 0.74 3.39 -11.55
N LYS A 132 0.58 4.29 -12.52
CA LYS A 132 0.85 4.02 -13.94
C LYS A 132 2.29 3.53 -14.15
N LYS A 133 3.28 4.19 -13.54
CA LYS A 133 4.69 3.78 -13.63
C LYS A 133 4.95 2.40 -13.00
N ALA A 134 4.21 2.04 -11.95
CA ALA A 134 4.26 0.69 -11.39
C ALA A 134 3.60 -0.35 -12.33
N GLY A 135 2.75 0.08 -13.26
CA GLY A 135 2.08 -0.78 -14.24
C GLY A 135 0.62 -1.08 -13.91
N PHE A 136 0.01 -0.30 -13.01
CA PHE A 136 -1.44 -0.27 -12.89
C PHE A 136 -2.03 0.31 -14.17
N LYS A 137 -3.22 -0.18 -14.51
CA LYS A 137 -3.95 0.22 -15.71
C LYS A 137 -5.30 0.82 -15.33
N ASP A 138 -5.69 1.84 -16.07
CA ASP A 138 -7.05 2.38 -16.07
C ASP A 138 -8.01 1.36 -16.70
N GLU A 139 -9.29 1.43 -16.36
CA GLU A 139 -10.33 0.52 -16.86
C GLU A 139 -10.34 0.43 -18.41
N THR A 140 -10.18 1.58 -19.07
CA THR A 140 -10.20 1.72 -20.53
C THR A 140 -9.03 1.03 -21.25
N GLU A 141 -7.99 0.62 -20.52
CA GLU A 141 -6.82 -0.07 -21.08
C GLU A 141 -6.98 -1.60 -21.09
N PHE A 142 -8.09 -2.11 -20.55
CA PHE A 142 -8.41 -3.53 -20.55
C PHE A 142 -9.32 -3.88 -21.73
N LYS A 143 -9.00 -4.98 -22.43
CA LYS A 143 -9.95 -5.60 -23.38
C LYS A 143 -11.15 -6.21 -22.65
N SER A 144 -10.91 -6.75 -21.46
CA SER A 144 -11.91 -7.28 -20.54
C SER A 144 -11.47 -6.91 -19.12
N VAL A 145 -12.27 -6.07 -18.46
CA VAL A 145 -11.98 -5.57 -17.11
C VAL A 145 -12.23 -6.71 -16.12
N PRO A 146 -11.29 -7.03 -15.21
CA PRO A 146 -11.44 -8.19 -14.33
C PRO A 146 -12.46 -7.98 -13.19
N PHE A 147 -12.89 -6.74 -12.94
CA PHE A 147 -13.89 -6.40 -11.92
C PHE A 147 -14.99 -5.53 -12.53
N ASP A 148 -16.20 -5.66 -12.02
CA ASP A 148 -17.24 -4.65 -12.26
C ASP A 148 -16.92 -3.38 -11.45
N LEU A 149 -16.50 -2.33 -12.17
CA LEU A 149 -16.17 -1.03 -11.60
C LEU A 149 -17.25 0.02 -11.84
N SER A 150 -18.45 -0.37 -12.29
CA SER A 150 -19.54 0.56 -12.59
C SER A 150 -19.91 1.48 -11.41
N LYS A 151 -19.80 0.97 -10.18
CA LYS A 151 -20.01 1.73 -8.93
C LYS A 151 -18.73 2.32 -8.34
N HIS A 152 -17.57 2.01 -8.94
CA HIS A 152 -16.24 2.31 -8.43
C HIS A 152 -15.40 3.02 -9.49
N SER A 153 -15.88 4.16 -9.97
CA SER A 153 -15.19 4.92 -11.02
C SER A 153 -13.84 5.48 -10.56
N GLY A 154 -12.90 5.51 -11.50
CA GLY A 154 -11.54 6.05 -11.32
C GLY A 154 -10.58 5.11 -10.60
N TYR A 155 -10.96 3.84 -10.38
CA TYR A 155 -10.02 2.83 -9.91
C TYR A 155 -9.10 2.35 -11.03
N MET A 156 -7.86 2.05 -10.65
CA MET A 156 -6.87 1.40 -11.49
C MET A 156 -6.60 0.00 -10.98
N ILE A 157 -6.22 -0.90 -11.88
CA ILE A 157 -6.02 -2.32 -11.58
C ILE A 157 -4.59 -2.74 -11.97
N LEU A 158 -3.91 -3.42 -11.05
CA LEU A 158 -2.69 -4.17 -11.31
C LEU A 158 -3.04 -5.65 -11.45
N THR A 159 -2.66 -6.23 -12.59
CA THR A 159 -2.93 -7.65 -12.89
C THR A 159 -1.97 -8.58 -12.15
N ILE A 160 -2.40 -9.81 -11.90
CA ILE A 160 -1.59 -10.85 -11.27
C ILE A 160 -0.25 -11.08 -12.02
N PRO A 161 -0.20 -11.19 -13.36
CA PRO A 161 1.08 -11.33 -14.06
C PRO A 161 2.01 -10.12 -13.87
N ARG A 162 1.46 -8.89 -13.92
CA ARG A 162 2.28 -7.69 -13.75
C ARG A 162 2.82 -7.58 -12.33
N LYS A 163 2.01 -7.96 -11.33
CA LYS A 163 2.42 -8.06 -9.94
C LYS A 163 3.61 -9.00 -9.77
N LYS A 164 3.59 -10.20 -10.37
CA LYS A 164 4.72 -11.14 -10.33
C LYS A 164 6.03 -10.50 -10.83
N VAL A 165 5.97 -9.80 -11.97
CA VAL A 165 7.13 -9.07 -12.52
C VAL A 165 7.66 -8.01 -11.55
N ILE A 166 6.79 -7.31 -10.82
CA ILE A 166 7.21 -6.33 -9.80
C ILE A 166 7.92 -7.02 -8.64
N LEU A 167 7.38 -8.15 -8.17
CA LEU A 167 7.93 -8.91 -7.05
C LEU A 167 9.31 -9.51 -7.37
N GLU A 168 9.53 -9.95 -8.61
CA GLU A 168 10.85 -10.43 -9.09
C GLU A 168 11.94 -9.34 -9.01
N MET A 169 11.56 -8.06 -9.04
CA MET A 169 12.51 -6.95 -8.92
C MET A 169 12.82 -6.57 -7.47
N MET A 170 12.13 -7.12 -6.47
CA MET A 170 12.23 -6.68 -5.08
C MET A 170 13.66 -6.71 -4.53
N GLN A 171 14.43 -7.75 -4.83
CA GLN A 171 15.81 -7.87 -4.34
C GLN A 171 16.71 -6.70 -4.75
N LYS A 172 16.37 -5.95 -5.82
CA LYS A 172 17.12 -4.76 -6.26
C LYS A 172 16.82 -3.51 -5.42
N TYR A 173 15.77 -3.54 -4.60
CA TYR A 173 15.28 -2.39 -3.84
C TYR A 173 15.62 -2.48 -2.35
N PHE A 174 15.95 -3.67 -1.85
CA PHE A 174 16.18 -3.92 -0.44
C PHE A 174 17.59 -4.47 -0.22
N ASP A 175 18.24 -3.99 0.84
CA ASP A 175 19.51 -4.52 1.31
C ASP A 175 19.29 -5.89 1.98
N ARG A 176 18.12 -6.07 2.60
CA ARG A 176 17.67 -7.34 3.19
C ARG A 176 16.16 -7.48 3.12
N LEU A 177 15.69 -8.69 2.84
CA LEU A 177 14.28 -9.11 2.90
C LEU A 177 14.15 -10.23 3.94
N TYR A 178 13.00 -10.30 4.61
CA TYR A 178 12.71 -11.25 5.70
C TYR A 178 11.45 -12.06 5.41
#